data_AF-A0A6J0Z0C7-F1
#
_entry.id   AF-A0A6J0Z0C7-F1
#
_cell.length_a   1.000
_cell.length_b   1.000
_cell.length_c   1.000
_cell.angle_alpha   90.00
_cell.angle_beta   90.00
_cell.angle_gamma   90.00
#
_symmetry.space_group_name_H-M   'P 1'
#
loop_
_entity.id
_entity.type
_entity.pdbx_description
1 polymer ?
#
loop_
_entity_poly.entity_id
_entity_poly.type
_entity_poly.pdbx_seq_one_letter_code
_entity_poly.pdbx_strand_id
1 'polypeptide(L)'
;MQGRFLVTGPPEPGPFPGIVDILGAGGGLLEYRASLLAGKGFAVMALAYYNYEDLPKSLENLHLEYFEEAVNYLLNHPQVKGPGVGLLGISKGGELCLSMASLLKGITAAVIINGSVVRVGGNLHYKGEILPPVGFNQNRIKITKDGFVDIVEVLNSPLEGADQKSFIPVERAECPFLFLVGQDDHNWKSEFYANEASKRLQAHGKAKPQVICYPGTGHYIEPPYFPLCPASLHTLVGTPVIWGGEPRAHARAQIDAWQQLQTFFHKHLGGEKGTIPAKL
;
A
#
# COMPACT_ATOMS: atom_id res chain seq x y z
N MET A 1 9.74 -18.06 0.76
CA MET A 1 9.31 -16.70 0.38
C MET A 1 9.40 -16.54 -1.13
N GLN A 2 8.34 -16.02 -1.77
CA GLN A 2 8.30 -15.79 -3.23
C GLN A 2 8.24 -14.29 -3.52
N GLY A 3 9.40 -13.73 -3.79
CA GLY A 3 9.56 -12.36 -4.24
C GLY A 3 10.78 -12.26 -5.12
N ARG A 4 10.85 -11.21 -5.93
CA ARG A 4 12.04 -10.91 -6.73
C ARG A 4 12.72 -9.68 -6.19
N PHE A 5 13.99 -9.86 -5.85
CA PHE A 5 14.88 -8.80 -5.42
C PHE A 5 15.46 -8.09 -6.64
N LEU A 6 15.19 -6.80 -6.75
CA LEU A 6 15.61 -5.96 -7.87
C LEU A 6 16.50 -4.85 -7.33
N VAL A 7 17.71 -4.77 -7.88
CA VAL A 7 18.67 -3.70 -7.63
C VAL A 7 19.17 -3.24 -8.97
N THR A 8 19.12 -1.94 -9.21
CA THR A 8 19.83 -1.32 -10.33
C THR A 8 20.72 -0.24 -9.73
N GLY A 9 22.02 -0.50 -9.67
CA GLY A 9 22.98 0.49 -9.20
C GLY A 9 23.34 1.50 -10.31
N PRO A 10 23.57 2.79 -9.97
CA PRO A 10 24.64 3.58 -10.60
C PRO A 10 26.01 2.89 -10.32
N PRO A 11 27.16 3.33 -10.86
CA PRO A 11 28.46 2.65 -10.69
C PRO A 11 28.98 2.59 -9.23
N GLU A 12 28.27 3.13 -8.24
CA GLU A 12 28.68 3.07 -6.84
C GLU A 12 28.32 1.73 -6.20
N PRO A 13 29.24 1.11 -5.43
CA PRO A 13 28.93 -0.09 -4.68
C PRO A 13 27.94 0.25 -3.56
N GLY A 14 26.96 -0.64 -3.34
CA GLY A 14 26.01 -0.53 -2.23
C GLY A 14 26.67 -0.49 -0.83
N PRO A 15 25.89 -0.50 0.26
CA PRO A 15 24.50 -0.95 0.33
C PRO A 15 23.45 0.14 0.07
N PHE A 16 22.29 -0.27 -0.46
CA PHE A 16 21.16 0.59 -0.82
C PHE A 16 20.04 0.53 0.24
N PRO A 17 19.22 1.58 0.40
CA PRO A 17 18.03 1.51 1.23
C PRO A 17 17.03 0.49 0.66
N GLY A 18 16.56 -0.42 1.52
CA GLY A 18 15.69 -1.53 1.13
C GLY A 18 14.20 -1.19 1.17
N ILE A 19 13.43 -1.63 0.17
CA ILE A 19 11.97 -1.46 0.10
C ILE A 19 11.30 -2.80 -0.24
N VAL A 20 10.24 -3.15 0.47
CA VAL A 20 9.30 -4.21 0.08
C VAL A 20 8.14 -3.58 -0.70
N ASP A 21 7.93 -4.04 -1.93
CA ASP A 21 6.88 -3.56 -2.84
C ASP A 21 5.74 -4.59 -2.92
N ILE A 22 4.53 -4.16 -2.56
CA ILE A 22 3.34 -5.02 -2.50
C ILE A 22 2.20 -4.40 -3.32
N LEU A 23 1.70 -5.16 -4.31
CA LEU A 23 0.57 -4.73 -5.13
C LEU A 23 -0.78 -5.16 -4.53
N GLY A 24 -1.85 -4.68 -5.18
CA GLY A 24 -3.24 -4.96 -4.81
C GLY A 24 -3.65 -6.42 -4.99
N ALA A 25 -4.94 -6.68 -4.83
CA ALA A 25 -5.52 -7.95 -5.22
C ALA A 25 -5.45 -8.12 -6.75
N GLY A 26 -5.18 -9.34 -7.20
CA GLY A 26 -5.00 -9.77 -8.59
C GLY A 26 -4.22 -11.09 -8.64
N GLY A 27 -3.33 -11.29 -7.68
CA GLY A 27 -2.43 -12.44 -7.63
C GLY A 27 -1.23 -12.25 -8.55
N GLY A 28 -0.38 -13.27 -8.63
CA GLY A 28 0.84 -13.21 -9.43
C GLY A 28 1.92 -12.34 -8.81
N LEU A 29 2.92 -12.01 -9.63
CA LEU A 29 4.02 -11.12 -9.28
C LEU A 29 4.17 -10.05 -10.37
N LEU A 30 4.04 -8.79 -9.97
CA LEU A 30 4.16 -7.64 -10.86
C LEU A 30 5.41 -6.83 -10.48
N GLU A 31 6.38 -6.79 -11.39
CA GLU A 31 7.75 -6.31 -11.10
C GLU A 31 8.02 -4.88 -11.60
N TYR A 32 7.10 -4.30 -12.38
CA TYR A 32 7.34 -3.03 -13.08
C TYR A 32 7.58 -1.86 -12.13
N ARG A 33 6.85 -1.77 -11.00
CA ARG A 33 7.03 -0.67 -10.04
C ARG A 33 8.35 -0.80 -9.29
N ALA A 34 8.66 -2.01 -8.82
CA ALA A 34 9.91 -2.30 -8.13
C ALA A 34 11.14 -2.06 -9.03
N SER A 35 11.12 -2.51 -10.28
CA SER A 35 12.22 -2.29 -11.23
C SER A 35 12.44 -0.80 -11.54
N LEU A 36 11.37 -0.02 -11.75
CA LEU A 36 11.46 1.43 -11.95
C LEU A 36 11.99 2.15 -10.71
N LEU A 37 11.59 1.71 -9.52
CA LEU A 37 12.03 2.31 -8.25
C LEU A 37 13.48 1.95 -7.92
N ALA A 38 13.94 0.75 -8.28
CA ALA A 38 15.34 0.36 -8.17
C ALA A 38 16.25 1.34 -8.93
N GLY A 39 15.78 1.85 -10.08
CA GLY A 39 16.46 2.88 -10.89
C GLY A 39 16.63 4.23 -10.19
N LYS A 40 16.13 4.37 -8.95
CA LYS A 40 16.19 5.57 -8.12
C LYS A 40 17.10 5.38 -6.89
N GLY A 41 17.93 4.34 -6.88
CA GLY A 41 18.92 4.11 -5.81
C GLY A 41 18.40 3.29 -4.64
N PHE A 42 17.34 2.49 -4.85
CA PHE A 42 16.78 1.59 -3.84
C PHE A 42 17.04 0.13 -4.19
N ALA A 43 17.12 -0.72 -3.17
CA ALA A 43 17.02 -2.16 -3.31
C ALA A 43 15.57 -2.57 -3.07
N VAL A 44 14.84 -2.98 -4.12
CA VAL A 44 13.39 -3.14 -4.06
C VAL A 44 13.00 -4.60 -4.30
N MET A 45 12.25 -5.18 -3.38
CA MET A 45 11.73 -6.53 -3.51
C MET A 45 10.25 -6.49 -3.89
N ALA A 46 9.92 -6.87 -5.12
CA ALA A 46 8.55 -7.16 -5.51
C ALA A 46 8.10 -8.44 -4.80
N LEU A 47 7.06 -8.38 -3.97
CA LEU A 47 6.61 -9.50 -3.15
C LEU A 47 5.25 -10.01 -3.62
N ALA A 48 5.20 -11.27 -4.06
CA ALA A 48 3.96 -12.00 -4.24
C ALA A 48 3.49 -12.55 -2.89
N TYR A 49 2.18 -12.69 -2.72
CA TYR A 49 1.60 -13.22 -1.47
C TYR A 49 0.44 -14.18 -1.68
N TYR A 50 -0.05 -14.34 -2.92
CA TYR A 50 -1.01 -15.36 -3.30
C TYR A 50 -1.09 -15.53 -4.83
N ASN A 51 -1.64 -16.65 -5.28
CA ASN A 51 -1.89 -17.01 -6.67
C ASN A 51 -0.66 -16.80 -7.59
N TYR A 52 0.51 -17.21 -7.11
CA TYR A 52 1.79 -17.18 -7.82
C TYR A 52 2.57 -18.43 -7.43
N GLU A 53 3.09 -19.18 -8.41
CA GLU A 53 3.82 -20.45 -8.22
C GLU A 53 3.15 -21.37 -7.15
N ASP A 54 3.88 -21.78 -6.11
CA ASP A 54 3.39 -22.61 -5.00
C ASP A 54 2.67 -21.86 -3.86
N LEU A 55 2.44 -20.53 -3.98
CA LEU A 55 1.66 -19.80 -2.97
C LEU A 55 0.17 -20.20 -2.99
N PRO A 56 -0.54 -19.98 -1.85
CA PRO A 56 -1.98 -20.20 -1.76
C PRO A 56 -2.75 -19.52 -2.89
N LYS A 57 -3.84 -20.15 -3.36
CA LYS A 57 -4.61 -19.64 -4.50
C LYS A 57 -5.61 -18.54 -4.14
N SER A 58 -5.96 -18.36 -2.87
CA SER A 58 -6.97 -17.41 -2.39
C SER A 58 -6.43 -16.49 -1.29
N LEU A 59 -7.21 -15.44 -0.97
CA LEU A 59 -6.93 -14.45 0.07
C LEU A 59 -7.68 -14.71 1.39
N GLU A 60 -8.27 -15.89 1.54
CA GLU A 60 -9.15 -16.22 2.68
C GLU A 60 -8.41 -16.16 4.02
N ASN A 61 -7.17 -16.62 4.05
CA ASN A 61 -6.31 -16.58 5.23
C ASN A 61 -4.90 -16.15 4.82
N LEU A 62 -4.47 -15.01 5.34
CA LEU A 62 -3.09 -14.54 5.22
C LEU A 62 -2.42 -14.62 6.59
N HIS A 63 -1.12 -14.92 6.59
CA HIS A 63 -0.30 -15.04 7.79
C HIS A 63 0.83 -14.00 7.71
N LEU A 64 0.92 -13.10 8.69
CA LEU A 64 1.94 -12.06 8.71
C LEU A 64 3.36 -12.61 8.87
N GLU A 65 3.52 -13.83 9.37
CA GLU A 65 4.79 -14.54 9.43
C GLU A 65 5.45 -14.62 8.05
N TYR A 66 4.68 -14.81 6.97
CA TYR A 66 5.20 -14.79 5.60
C TYR A 66 5.85 -13.45 5.23
N PHE A 67 5.22 -12.36 5.65
CA PHE A 67 5.70 -11.00 5.39
C PHE A 67 6.86 -10.63 6.33
N GLU A 68 6.89 -11.17 7.56
CA GLU A 68 8.01 -11.05 8.50
C GLU A 68 9.25 -11.76 7.97
N GLU A 69 9.11 -12.99 7.45
CA GLU A 69 10.17 -13.68 6.71
C GLU A 69 10.68 -12.83 5.55
N ALA A 70 9.77 -12.16 4.83
CA ALA A 70 10.14 -11.34 3.69
C ALA A 70 10.97 -10.11 4.08
N VAL A 71 10.55 -9.42 5.14
CA VAL A 71 11.30 -8.29 5.72
C VAL A 71 12.67 -8.75 6.21
N ASN A 72 12.73 -9.88 6.92
CA ASN A 72 13.99 -10.42 7.45
C ASN A 72 14.96 -10.84 6.34
N TYR A 73 14.46 -11.46 5.27
CA TYR A 73 15.28 -11.78 4.10
C TYR A 73 15.89 -10.51 3.49
N LEU A 74 15.06 -9.48 3.27
CA LEU A 74 15.52 -8.23 2.67
C LEU A 74 16.55 -7.53 3.56
N LEU A 75 16.32 -7.47 4.87
CA LEU A 75 17.24 -6.88 5.84
C LEU A 75 18.59 -7.59 5.92
N ASN A 76 18.61 -8.91 5.75
CA ASN A 76 19.83 -9.71 5.80
C ASN A 76 20.58 -9.75 4.46
N HIS A 77 20.06 -9.13 3.40
CA HIS A 77 20.72 -9.11 2.11
C HIS A 77 21.95 -8.17 2.13
N PRO A 78 23.13 -8.58 1.66
CA PRO A 78 24.38 -7.81 1.80
C PRO A 78 24.38 -6.45 1.08
N GLN A 79 23.45 -6.25 0.14
CA GLN A 79 23.27 -4.99 -0.59
C GLN A 79 22.20 -4.08 0.03
N VAL A 80 21.61 -4.44 1.19
CA VAL A 80 20.59 -3.63 1.88
C VAL A 80 21.19 -2.95 3.10
N LYS A 81 20.96 -1.64 3.22
CA LYS A 81 21.62 -0.78 4.21
C LYS A 81 21.15 -0.99 5.65
N GLY A 82 19.87 -1.35 5.84
CA GLY A 82 19.25 -1.39 7.17
C GLY A 82 19.20 0.00 7.85
N PRO A 83 18.87 0.07 9.16
CA PRO A 83 18.54 -1.04 10.07
C PRO A 83 17.10 -1.56 9.92
N GLY A 84 16.26 -0.90 9.11
CA GLY A 84 14.92 -1.32 8.76
C GLY A 84 14.67 -1.16 7.25
N VAL A 85 13.47 -1.53 6.79
CA VAL A 85 13.04 -1.41 5.39
C VAL A 85 11.91 -0.41 5.23
N GLY A 86 11.78 0.12 4.01
CA GLY A 86 10.57 0.79 3.56
C GLY A 86 9.51 -0.21 3.12
N LEU A 87 8.24 0.16 3.25
CA LEU A 87 7.11 -0.57 2.67
C LEU A 87 6.39 0.32 1.65
N LEU A 88 6.17 -0.19 0.44
CA LEU A 88 5.39 0.48 -0.60
C LEU A 88 4.20 -0.41 -0.99
N GLY A 89 2.99 0.06 -0.69
CA GLY A 89 1.77 -0.69 -0.90
C GLY A 89 0.72 0.08 -1.69
N ILE A 90 0.05 -0.57 -2.64
CA ILE A 90 -1.18 -0.05 -3.28
C ILE A 90 -2.37 -0.95 -3.00
N SER A 91 -3.56 -0.38 -2.78
CA SER A 91 -4.80 -1.13 -2.62
C SER A 91 -4.68 -2.14 -1.45
N LYS A 92 -4.89 -3.44 -1.72
CA LYS A 92 -4.62 -4.54 -0.78
C LYS A 92 -3.20 -4.53 -0.22
N GLY A 93 -2.20 -4.20 -1.04
CA GLY A 93 -0.82 -4.05 -0.61
C GLY A 93 -0.64 -2.89 0.37
N GLY A 94 -1.40 -1.80 0.23
CA GLY A 94 -1.43 -0.69 1.18
C GLY A 94 -2.01 -1.09 2.53
N GLU A 95 -3.11 -1.86 2.52
CA GLU A 95 -3.69 -2.47 3.73
C GLU A 95 -2.69 -3.41 4.44
N LEU A 96 -1.97 -4.23 3.68
CA LEU A 96 -0.93 -5.11 4.21
C LEU A 96 0.25 -4.32 4.78
N CYS A 97 0.68 -3.24 4.13
CA CYS A 97 1.74 -2.37 4.64
C CYS A 97 1.37 -1.75 6.00
N LEU A 98 0.12 -1.32 6.18
CA LEU A 98 -0.36 -0.84 7.49
C LEU A 98 -0.32 -1.95 8.54
N SER A 99 -0.76 -3.16 8.18
CA SER A 99 -0.74 -4.31 9.09
C SER A 99 0.68 -4.72 9.48
N MET A 100 1.60 -4.78 8.50
CA MET A 100 3.02 -5.06 8.71
C MET A 100 3.66 -4.00 9.62
N ALA A 101 3.46 -2.71 9.33
CA ALA A 101 3.99 -1.62 10.15
C ALA A 101 3.45 -1.63 11.60
N SER A 102 2.24 -2.14 11.81
CA SER A 102 1.60 -2.20 13.13
C SER A 102 2.04 -3.40 13.98
N LEU A 103 2.39 -4.51 13.34
CA LEU A 103 2.55 -5.81 14.01
C LEU A 103 3.96 -6.40 13.90
N LEU A 104 4.76 -5.96 12.91
CA LEU A 104 6.12 -6.44 12.68
C LEU A 104 7.16 -5.43 13.19
N LYS A 105 8.40 -5.92 13.37
CA LYS A 105 9.58 -5.09 13.62
C LYS A 105 10.39 -4.90 12.33
N GLY A 106 11.35 -3.97 12.37
CA GLY A 106 12.24 -3.72 11.22
C GLY A 106 11.64 -2.85 10.12
N ILE A 107 10.51 -2.18 10.36
CA ILE A 107 9.90 -1.23 9.42
C ILE A 107 10.30 0.20 9.75
N THR A 108 10.95 0.89 8.82
CA THR A 108 11.43 2.28 9.02
C THR A 108 10.49 3.32 8.44
N ALA A 109 9.77 3.02 7.36
CA ALA A 109 8.84 3.96 6.72
C ALA A 109 7.82 3.21 5.86
N ALA A 110 6.61 3.75 5.70
CA ALA A 110 5.61 3.14 4.84
C ALA A 110 4.87 4.17 3.98
N VAL A 111 4.76 3.88 2.67
CA VAL A 111 3.97 4.64 1.69
C VAL A 111 2.74 3.82 1.33
N ILE A 112 1.56 4.41 1.53
CA ILE A 112 0.26 3.76 1.38
C ILE A 112 -0.50 4.46 0.24
N ILE A 113 -0.63 3.79 -0.90
CA ILE A 113 -1.33 4.29 -2.08
C ILE A 113 -2.74 3.68 -2.09
N ASN A 114 -3.78 4.50 -1.93
CA ASN A 114 -5.17 4.04 -1.92
C ASN A 114 -5.41 2.78 -1.07
N GLY A 115 -4.75 2.71 0.09
CA GLY A 115 -4.89 1.59 1.03
C GLY A 115 -6.13 1.72 1.92
N SER A 116 -6.45 0.63 2.60
CA SER A 116 -7.51 0.56 3.61
C SER A 116 -6.92 0.39 5.01
N VAL A 117 -7.47 1.09 6.01
CA VAL A 117 -7.13 0.91 7.43
C VAL A 117 -7.89 -0.26 8.06
N VAL A 118 -8.66 -1.00 7.27
CA VAL A 118 -9.44 -2.15 7.71
C VAL A 118 -9.09 -3.37 6.90
N ARG A 119 -9.20 -4.54 7.52
CA ARG A 119 -9.01 -5.82 6.85
C ARG A 119 -10.14 -6.06 5.85
N VAL A 120 -9.86 -6.27 4.56
CA VAL A 120 -10.92 -6.52 3.55
C VAL A 120 -10.78 -7.90 2.87
N GLY A 121 -11.84 -8.72 2.89
CA GLY A 121 -11.90 -10.03 2.22
C GLY A 121 -11.75 -11.21 3.18
N GLY A 122 -10.52 -11.64 3.46
CA GLY A 122 -10.23 -12.76 4.37
C GLY A 122 -9.71 -12.36 5.75
N ASN A 123 -9.34 -13.35 6.57
CA ASN A 123 -8.67 -13.12 7.85
C ASN A 123 -7.19 -12.77 7.64
N LEU A 124 -6.63 -12.02 8.59
CA LEU A 124 -5.18 -11.89 8.76
C LEU A 124 -4.80 -12.43 10.12
N HIS A 125 -3.87 -13.39 10.13
CA HIS A 125 -3.36 -14.03 11.33
C HIS A 125 -1.95 -13.51 11.61
N TYR A 126 -1.65 -13.32 12.89
CA TYR A 126 -0.29 -13.12 13.35
C TYR A 126 -0.16 -13.62 14.78
N LYS A 127 0.62 -14.69 14.97
CA LYS A 127 0.75 -15.36 16.26
C LYS A 127 -0.64 -15.72 16.82
N GLY A 128 -0.98 -15.25 18.02
CA GLY A 128 -2.29 -15.47 18.63
C GLY A 128 -3.36 -14.44 18.26
N GLU A 129 -3.04 -13.44 17.43
CA GLU A 129 -3.96 -12.38 17.03
C GLU A 129 -4.61 -12.70 15.68
N ILE A 130 -5.93 -12.45 15.58
CA ILE A 130 -6.69 -12.59 14.34
C ILE A 130 -7.39 -11.26 14.07
N LEU A 131 -7.13 -10.69 12.90
CA LEU A 131 -7.84 -9.54 12.37
C LEU A 131 -8.90 -10.04 11.36
N PRO A 132 -10.19 -10.06 11.73
CA PRO A 132 -11.25 -10.50 10.83
C PRO A 132 -11.52 -9.48 9.72
N PRO A 133 -12.05 -9.92 8.56
CA PRO A 133 -12.44 -8.99 7.51
C PRO A 133 -13.62 -8.13 7.94
N VAL A 134 -13.63 -6.89 7.47
CA VAL A 134 -14.79 -6.01 7.50
C VAL A 134 -15.93 -6.63 6.69
N GLY A 135 -17.14 -6.53 7.20
CA GLY A 135 -18.35 -6.92 6.49
C GLY A 135 -18.60 -6.04 5.26
N PHE A 136 -19.48 -6.53 4.40
CA PHE A 136 -19.92 -5.80 3.22
C PHE A 136 -21.43 -5.93 3.03
N ASN A 137 -22.02 -4.97 2.32
CA ASN A 137 -23.43 -4.96 1.98
C ASN A 137 -23.61 -4.73 0.47
N GLN A 138 -24.00 -5.79 -0.24
CA GLN A 138 -24.21 -5.75 -1.70
C GLN A 138 -25.35 -4.81 -2.11
N ASN A 139 -26.31 -4.50 -1.23
CA ASN A 139 -27.38 -3.56 -1.53
C ASN A 139 -26.89 -2.11 -1.70
N ARG A 140 -25.62 -1.83 -1.34
CA ARG A 140 -24.99 -0.52 -1.56
C ARG A 140 -24.24 -0.42 -2.90
N ILE A 141 -24.25 -1.48 -3.71
CA ILE A 141 -23.78 -1.44 -5.09
C ILE A 141 -24.62 -0.44 -5.89
N LYS A 142 -23.96 0.38 -6.70
CA LYS A 142 -24.61 1.24 -7.69
C LYS A 142 -24.26 0.77 -9.10
N ILE A 143 -25.15 1.02 -10.05
CA ILE A 143 -24.90 0.77 -11.47
C ILE A 143 -24.80 2.12 -12.17
N THR A 144 -23.71 2.32 -12.91
CA THR A 144 -23.51 3.54 -13.69
C THR A 144 -24.45 3.56 -14.90
N LYS A 145 -24.56 4.71 -15.56
CA LYS A 145 -25.36 4.86 -16.79
C LYS A 145 -24.90 3.91 -17.91
N ASP A 146 -23.61 3.60 -17.93
CA ASP A 146 -22.97 2.74 -18.93
C ASP A 146 -22.99 1.25 -18.53
N GLY A 147 -23.66 0.89 -17.43
CA GLY A 147 -23.83 -0.49 -16.98
C GLY A 147 -22.65 -1.05 -16.17
N PHE A 148 -21.67 -0.23 -15.80
CA PHE A 148 -20.59 -0.65 -14.90
C PHE A 148 -21.06 -0.67 -13.46
N VAL A 149 -20.42 -1.52 -12.65
CA VAL A 149 -20.68 -1.62 -11.22
C VAL A 149 -19.80 -0.62 -10.46
N ASP A 150 -20.39 0.13 -9.56
CA ASP A 150 -19.71 1.00 -8.60
C ASP A 150 -19.81 0.39 -7.20
N ILE A 151 -18.65 0.03 -6.64
CA ILE A 151 -18.53 -0.74 -5.39
C ILE A 151 -18.04 0.11 -4.21
N VAL A 152 -17.82 1.42 -4.39
CA VAL A 152 -17.18 2.29 -3.39
C VAL A 152 -17.89 2.31 -2.03
N GLU A 153 -19.21 2.08 -2.03
CA GLU A 153 -20.05 2.07 -0.83
C GLU A 153 -20.27 0.67 -0.24
N VAL A 154 -19.69 -0.40 -0.80
CA VAL A 154 -20.06 -1.77 -0.42
C VAL A 154 -19.54 -2.17 0.96
N LEU A 155 -18.34 -1.73 1.36
CA LEU A 155 -17.74 -2.09 2.65
C LEU A 155 -18.46 -1.40 3.83
N ASN A 156 -18.62 -2.12 4.94
CA ASN A 156 -19.19 -1.56 6.17
C ASN A 156 -18.26 -0.52 6.79
N SER A 157 -18.84 0.38 7.60
CA SER A 157 -18.06 1.31 8.40
C SER A 157 -17.34 0.53 9.50
N PRO A 158 -16.02 0.73 9.69
CA PRO A 158 -15.27 0.09 10.76
C PRO A 158 -15.35 0.85 12.09
N LEU A 159 -16.15 1.93 12.15
CA LEU A 159 -16.24 2.79 13.34
C LEU A 159 -17.33 2.32 14.31
N GLU A 160 -18.17 1.36 13.92
CA GLU A 160 -19.36 0.96 14.65
C GLU A 160 -19.55 -0.56 14.65
N GLY A 161 -20.22 -1.08 15.67
CA GLY A 161 -20.63 -2.48 15.74
C GLY A 161 -19.47 -3.48 15.71
N ALA A 162 -19.73 -4.67 15.17
CA ALA A 162 -18.76 -5.77 15.12
C ALA A 162 -17.57 -5.50 14.19
N ASP A 163 -17.75 -4.61 13.20
CA ASP A 163 -16.75 -4.28 12.18
C ASP A 163 -15.55 -3.49 12.74
N GLN A 164 -15.66 -2.93 13.94
CA GLN A 164 -14.52 -2.33 14.66
C GLN A 164 -13.35 -3.31 14.85
N LYS A 165 -13.64 -4.62 14.91
CA LYS A 165 -12.61 -5.66 15.02
C LYS A 165 -11.74 -5.79 13.76
N SER A 166 -12.18 -5.28 12.62
CA SER A 166 -11.41 -5.30 11.37
C SER A 166 -10.37 -4.16 11.27
N PHE A 167 -10.43 -3.19 12.18
CA PHE A 167 -9.58 -2.00 12.16
C PHE A 167 -8.13 -2.37 12.49
N ILE A 168 -7.21 -2.05 11.57
CA ILE A 168 -5.78 -2.31 11.74
C ILE A 168 -5.24 -1.41 12.87
N PRO A 169 -4.54 -1.96 13.88
CA PRO A 169 -4.11 -1.20 15.06
C PRO A 169 -2.88 -0.32 14.76
N VAL A 170 -3.04 0.66 13.86
CA VAL A 170 -1.98 1.55 13.37
C VAL A 170 -1.29 2.36 14.47
N GLU A 171 -1.95 2.54 15.63
CA GLU A 171 -1.32 3.12 16.82
C GLU A 171 -0.11 2.31 17.34
N ARG A 172 0.00 1.02 16.99
CA ARG A 172 1.15 0.17 17.36
C ARG A 172 2.38 0.42 16.49
N ALA A 173 2.22 1.08 15.34
CA ALA A 173 3.32 1.35 14.44
C ALA A 173 4.35 2.33 15.02
N GLU A 174 5.62 2.09 14.70
CA GLU A 174 6.76 2.91 15.13
C GLU A 174 7.31 3.78 13.99
N CYS A 175 6.89 3.53 12.74
CA CYS A 175 7.36 4.25 11.56
C CYS A 175 6.43 5.41 11.14
N PRO A 176 6.95 6.43 10.45
CA PRO A 176 6.14 7.42 9.76
C PRO A 176 5.40 6.81 8.56
N PHE A 177 4.24 7.39 8.25
CA PHE A 177 3.42 7.06 7.08
C PHE A 177 3.30 8.26 6.12
N LEU A 178 3.31 7.95 4.83
CA LEU A 178 2.83 8.82 3.76
C LEU A 178 1.63 8.14 3.08
N PHE A 179 0.48 8.81 3.09
CA PHE A 179 -0.71 8.38 2.34
C PHE A 179 -0.81 9.16 1.04
N LEU A 180 -0.94 8.44 -0.07
CA LEU A 180 -1.18 8.97 -1.41
C LEU A 180 -2.56 8.50 -1.85
N VAL A 181 -3.49 9.44 -1.99
CA VAL A 181 -4.92 9.14 -2.10
C VAL A 181 -5.50 9.74 -3.37
N GLY A 182 -6.19 8.93 -4.17
CA GLY A 182 -7.08 9.41 -5.22
C GLY A 182 -8.42 9.81 -4.62
N GLN A 183 -8.86 11.05 -4.86
CA GLN A 183 -10.15 11.52 -4.34
C GLN A 183 -11.35 11.00 -5.12
N ASP A 184 -11.10 10.40 -6.28
CA ASP A 184 -12.10 9.76 -7.13
C ASP A 184 -11.94 8.24 -7.12
N ASP A 185 -11.42 7.68 -6.02
CA ASP A 185 -11.30 6.22 -5.86
C ASP A 185 -12.68 5.56 -5.73
N HIS A 186 -13.03 4.74 -6.72
CA HIS A 186 -14.28 4.00 -6.78
C HIS A 186 -14.19 2.52 -6.35
N ASN A 187 -13.01 2.04 -5.96
CA ASN A 187 -12.86 0.72 -5.34
C ASN A 187 -13.34 0.75 -3.89
N TRP A 188 -12.90 1.78 -3.14
CA TRP A 188 -13.26 1.99 -1.74
C TRP A 188 -12.92 3.43 -1.29
N LYS A 189 -13.30 3.79 -0.07
CA LYS A 189 -13.14 5.17 0.44
C LYS A 189 -11.73 5.44 0.96
N SER A 190 -10.73 5.51 0.08
CA SER A 190 -9.32 5.71 0.50
C SER A 190 -9.07 6.99 1.29
N GLU A 191 -9.70 8.13 0.95
CA GLU A 191 -9.58 9.37 1.73
C GLU A 191 -10.14 9.21 3.15
N PHE A 192 -11.28 8.54 3.28
CA PHE A 192 -11.84 8.21 4.59
C PHE A 192 -10.88 7.34 5.39
N TYR A 193 -10.33 6.26 4.81
CA TYR A 193 -9.40 5.38 5.52
C TYR A 193 -8.10 6.07 5.93
N ALA A 194 -7.52 6.92 5.07
CA ALA A 194 -6.34 7.71 5.43
C ALA A 194 -6.62 8.67 6.59
N ASN A 195 -7.80 9.31 6.59
CA ASN A 195 -8.23 10.19 7.67
C ASN A 195 -8.47 9.43 8.98
N GLU A 196 -9.10 8.25 8.95
CA GLU A 196 -9.31 7.43 10.15
C GLU A 196 -7.99 6.89 10.71
N ALA A 197 -7.05 6.49 9.86
CA ALA A 197 -5.69 6.14 10.29
C ALA A 197 -4.99 7.34 10.97
N SER A 198 -5.08 8.52 10.37
CA SER A 198 -4.53 9.76 10.92
C SER A 198 -5.12 10.12 12.29
N LYS A 199 -6.44 9.99 12.45
CA LYS A 199 -7.13 10.20 13.74
C LYS A 199 -6.66 9.20 14.78
N ARG A 200 -6.61 7.90 14.42
CA ARG A 200 -6.19 6.84 15.34
C ARG A 200 -4.76 7.05 15.86
N LEU A 201 -3.84 7.39 14.96
CA LEU A 201 -2.45 7.71 15.29
C LEU A 201 -2.37 8.88 16.28
N GLN A 202 -3.02 9.99 15.97
CA GLN A 202 -2.99 11.20 16.82
C GLN A 202 -3.66 10.96 18.18
N ALA A 203 -4.74 10.20 18.25
CA ALA A 203 -5.41 9.83 19.49
C ALA A 203 -4.49 9.03 20.46
N HIS A 204 -3.44 8.39 19.94
CA HIS A 204 -2.44 7.65 20.71
C HIS A 204 -1.08 8.39 20.78
N GLY A 205 -1.08 9.70 20.57
CA GLY A 205 0.12 10.55 20.72
C GLY A 205 1.18 10.35 19.63
N LYS A 206 0.84 9.68 18.51
CA LYS A 206 1.75 9.54 17.36
C LYS A 206 1.73 10.81 16.50
N ALA A 207 2.82 11.03 15.77
CA ALA A 207 2.89 12.13 14.81
C ALA A 207 1.80 12.01 13.74
N LYS A 208 1.23 13.14 13.35
CA LYS A 208 0.26 13.20 12.25
C LYS A 208 0.94 12.73 10.95
N PRO A 209 0.40 11.71 10.26
CA PRO A 209 0.97 11.26 8.99
C PRO A 209 0.75 12.30 7.90
N GLN A 210 1.62 12.29 6.88
CA GLN A 210 1.39 13.09 5.68
C GLN A 210 0.31 12.41 4.83
N VAL A 211 -0.69 13.17 4.41
CA VAL A 211 -1.76 12.70 3.52
C VAL A 211 -1.81 13.67 2.33
N ILE A 212 -1.62 13.14 1.13
CA ILE A 212 -1.73 13.89 -0.12
C ILE A 212 -2.93 13.33 -0.88
N CYS A 213 -3.94 14.17 -1.06
CA CYS A 213 -5.15 13.84 -1.80
C CYS A 213 -5.07 14.46 -3.21
N TYR A 214 -5.26 13.66 -4.25
CA TYR A 214 -5.24 14.07 -5.64
C TYR A 214 -6.67 14.13 -6.21
N PRO A 215 -7.18 15.33 -6.56
CA PRO A 215 -8.48 15.48 -7.21
C PRO A 215 -8.52 14.76 -8.57
N GLY A 216 -9.67 14.19 -8.94
CA GLY A 216 -9.87 13.53 -10.24
C GLY A 216 -8.93 12.35 -10.49
N THR A 217 -8.49 11.67 -9.44
CA THR A 217 -7.57 10.54 -9.49
C THR A 217 -8.25 9.33 -8.86
N GLY A 218 -8.25 8.21 -9.58
CA GLY A 218 -8.92 6.97 -9.18
C GLY A 218 -8.03 6.02 -8.38
N HIS A 219 -8.44 4.75 -8.36
CA HIS A 219 -7.84 3.71 -7.53
C HIS A 219 -6.40 3.34 -7.93
N TYR A 220 -6.13 3.18 -9.24
CA TYR A 220 -4.83 2.70 -9.75
C TYR A 220 -3.84 3.85 -10.01
N ILE A 221 -3.23 4.37 -8.95
CA ILE A 221 -2.11 5.33 -9.05
C ILE A 221 -0.82 4.55 -9.37
N GLU A 222 -0.65 4.26 -10.65
CA GLU A 222 0.52 3.57 -11.22
C GLU A 222 1.77 4.48 -11.35
N PRO A 223 2.95 3.93 -11.69
CA PRO A 223 4.11 4.73 -12.06
C PRO A 223 3.80 5.71 -13.21
N PRO A 224 4.61 6.78 -13.38
CA PRO A 224 4.33 7.84 -14.34
C PRO A 224 4.08 7.33 -15.76
N TYR A 225 3.09 7.93 -16.41
CA TYR A 225 2.70 7.69 -17.81
C TYR A 225 2.00 6.36 -18.10
N PHE A 226 1.71 5.54 -17.10
CA PHE A 226 0.78 4.42 -17.29
C PHE A 226 -0.62 4.96 -17.62
N PRO A 227 -1.26 4.49 -18.71
CA PRO A 227 -2.56 4.99 -19.10
C PRO A 227 -3.62 4.65 -18.04
N LEU A 228 -4.56 5.57 -17.82
CA LEU A 228 -5.72 5.33 -16.97
C LEU A 228 -6.54 4.15 -17.51
N CYS A 229 -6.85 3.20 -16.63
CA CYS A 229 -7.86 2.18 -16.85
C CYS A 229 -9.12 2.57 -16.04
N PRO A 230 -10.15 3.17 -16.67
CA PRO A 230 -11.31 3.69 -15.93
C PRO A 230 -12.24 2.58 -15.41
N ALA A 231 -12.25 1.42 -16.08
CA ALA A 231 -13.05 0.27 -15.69
C ALA A 231 -12.42 -1.05 -16.18
N SER A 232 -12.55 -2.10 -15.39
CA SER A 232 -12.14 -3.45 -15.78
C SER A 232 -12.87 -4.52 -14.95
N LEU A 233 -12.72 -5.79 -15.32
CA LEU A 233 -13.19 -6.90 -14.50
C LEU A 233 -12.49 -6.87 -13.14
N HIS A 234 -13.27 -6.78 -12.06
CA HIS A 234 -12.74 -6.95 -10.71
C HIS A 234 -12.73 -8.45 -10.37
N THR A 235 -11.56 -9.04 -10.19
CA THR A 235 -11.40 -10.50 -10.01
C THR A 235 -12.18 -11.07 -8.82
N LEU A 236 -12.23 -10.35 -7.69
CA LEU A 236 -13.00 -10.78 -6.51
C LEU A 236 -14.52 -10.54 -6.61
N VAL A 237 -14.96 -9.48 -7.31
CA VAL A 237 -16.39 -9.17 -7.46
C VAL A 237 -17.00 -9.98 -8.63
N GLY A 238 -16.19 -10.34 -9.63
CA GLY A 238 -16.59 -11.14 -10.78
C GLY A 238 -17.30 -10.35 -11.89
N THR A 239 -17.29 -9.02 -11.85
CA THR A 239 -17.99 -8.14 -12.81
C THR A 239 -17.14 -6.91 -13.16
N PRO A 240 -17.36 -6.25 -14.31
CA PRO A 240 -16.74 -4.97 -14.63
C PRO A 240 -17.13 -3.87 -13.63
N VAL A 241 -16.13 -3.28 -12.98
CA VAL A 241 -16.31 -2.15 -12.05
C VAL A 241 -15.60 -0.91 -12.56
N ILE A 242 -16.02 0.26 -12.08
CA ILE A 242 -15.29 1.52 -12.26
C ILE A 242 -14.21 1.70 -11.19
N TRP A 243 -13.08 2.29 -11.59
CA TRP A 243 -11.95 2.61 -10.70
C TRP A 243 -11.81 4.11 -10.43
N GLY A 244 -12.54 4.91 -11.21
CA GLY A 244 -12.50 6.37 -11.21
C GLY A 244 -11.24 6.96 -11.83
N GLY A 245 -11.14 8.28 -11.78
CA GLY A 245 -10.05 9.07 -12.33
C GLY A 245 -10.40 9.75 -13.66
N GLU A 246 -9.85 10.95 -13.84
CA GLU A 246 -9.91 11.74 -15.08
C GLU A 246 -8.55 11.72 -15.77
N PRO A 247 -8.44 11.39 -17.07
CA PRO A 247 -7.15 11.06 -17.71
C PRO A 247 -6.02 12.05 -17.43
N ARG A 248 -6.30 13.36 -17.54
CA ARG A 248 -5.29 14.41 -17.33
C ARG A 248 -4.93 14.60 -15.86
N ALA A 249 -5.91 14.54 -14.97
CA ALA A 249 -5.69 14.73 -13.53
C ALA A 249 -4.95 13.51 -12.96
N HIS A 250 -5.40 12.31 -13.31
CA HIS A 250 -4.80 11.05 -12.92
C HIS A 250 -3.34 10.94 -13.37
N ALA A 251 -3.03 11.26 -14.63
CA ALA A 251 -1.65 11.24 -15.13
C ALA A 251 -0.73 12.22 -14.38
N ARG A 252 -1.23 13.40 -14.00
CA ARG A 252 -0.46 14.36 -13.18
C ARG A 252 -0.24 13.84 -11.76
N ALA A 253 -1.26 13.20 -11.18
CA ALA A 253 -1.15 12.59 -9.86
C ALA A 253 -0.12 11.46 -9.83
N GLN A 254 -0.07 10.59 -10.85
CA GLN A 254 0.96 9.56 -10.96
C GLN A 254 2.39 10.14 -10.98
N ILE A 255 2.60 11.24 -11.72
CA ILE A 255 3.90 11.94 -11.78
C ILE A 255 4.29 12.50 -10.40
N ASP A 256 3.37 13.21 -9.73
CA ASP A 256 3.64 13.79 -8.41
C ASP A 256 3.83 12.70 -7.36
N ALA A 257 2.92 11.73 -7.26
CA ALA A 257 2.99 10.60 -6.34
C ALA A 257 4.31 9.85 -6.44
N TRP A 258 4.83 9.65 -7.66
CA TRP A 258 6.13 9.05 -7.89
C TRP A 258 7.28 9.88 -7.31
N GLN A 259 7.23 11.21 -7.41
CA GLN A 259 8.21 12.10 -6.77
C GLN A 259 8.08 12.08 -5.25
N GLN A 260 6.85 12.16 -4.72
CA GLN A 260 6.58 12.17 -3.28
C GLN A 260 7.10 10.92 -2.59
N LEU A 261 6.84 9.72 -3.14
CA LEU A 261 7.32 8.47 -2.55
C LEU A 261 8.85 8.37 -2.59
N GLN A 262 9.51 8.85 -3.65
CA GLN A 262 10.97 8.88 -3.73
C GLN A 262 11.56 9.81 -2.67
N THR A 263 11.04 11.04 -2.55
CA THR A 263 11.48 12.01 -1.54
C THR A 263 11.28 11.46 -0.13
N PHE A 264 10.13 10.84 0.13
CA PHE A 264 9.81 10.25 1.43
C PHE A 264 10.78 9.11 1.78
N PHE A 265 11.02 8.16 0.87
CA PHE A 265 11.93 7.05 1.14
C PHE A 265 13.39 7.49 1.26
N HIS A 266 13.87 8.41 0.43
CA HIS A 266 15.24 8.95 0.59
C HIS A 266 15.42 9.63 1.96
N LYS A 267 14.43 10.41 2.40
CA LYS A 267 14.46 11.07 3.71
C LYS A 267 14.51 10.07 4.86
N HIS A 268 13.68 9.03 4.82
CA HIS A 268 13.50 8.13 5.97
C HIS A 268 14.42 6.90 5.96
N LEU A 269 14.88 6.46 4.79
CA LEU A 269 15.76 5.29 4.65
C LEU A 269 17.20 5.67 4.28
N GLY A 270 17.43 6.84 3.68
CA GLY A 270 18.75 7.29 3.22
C GLY A 270 19.74 7.61 4.35
N GLY A 271 19.26 7.88 5.56
CA GLY A 271 20.09 8.07 6.75
C GLY A 271 20.64 9.50 6.94
N GLU A 272 20.23 10.47 6.12
CA GLU A 272 20.53 11.88 6.39
C GLU A 272 19.56 12.42 7.44
N LYS A 273 20.04 12.62 8.68
CA LYS A 273 19.39 13.53 9.62
C LYS A 273 19.35 14.90 8.92
N GLY A 274 18.15 15.33 8.55
CA GLY A 274 17.93 16.49 7.70
C GLY A 274 18.75 17.72 8.10
N THR A 275 19.67 18.10 7.23
CA THR A 275 20.02 19.51 7.06
C THR A 275 19.26 19.96 5.83
N ILE A 276 18.13 20.63 6.07
CA ILE A 276 17.46 21.40 5.02
C ILE A 276 18.43 22.55 4.69
N PRO A 277 18.96 22.68 3.46
CA PRO A 277 19.67 23.88 3.10
C PRO A 277 18.64 25.01 3.16
N ALA A 278 18.90 26.00 4.02
CA ALA A 278 18.14 27.25 4.00
C ALA A 278 18.22 27.79 2.56
N LYS A 279 17.05 27.96 1.92
CA LYS A 279 16.98 28.61 0.62
C LYS A 279 17.57 30.02 0.77
N LEU A 280 18.58 30.32 -0.02
CA LEU A 280 18.99 31.67 -0.38
C LEU A 280 17.90 32.32 -1.24
#